data_AF-L0JA79-F1
#
_entry.id   AF-L0JA79-F1
#
_cell.length_a   1.000
_cell.length_b   1.000
_cell.length_c   1.000
_cell.angle_alpha   90.00
_cell.angle_beta   90.00
_cell.angle_gamma   90.00
#
_symmetry.space_group_name_H-M   'P 1'
#
loop_
_entity.id
_entity.type
_entity.pdbx_description
1 polymer ?
#
loop_
_entity_poly.entity_id
_entity_poly.type
_entity_poly.pdbx_seq_one_letter_code
_entity_poly.pdbx_strand_id
1 'polypeptide(L)'
;MTTPTPTQVWRATVPELPPLVDEAGDTGSATARAADTAERLLLLLHYSIDWESSWVADPKHRKTYWDELLPGRVRRAAYRADTLDRWWSEVAGQLGAPAPRHRDRRLELATLLREPALPVITVLRDSLPALLLRVRIIAEAVAAQRGNNSAATSSADPNEPA
;
A
#
# COMPACT_ATOMS: atom_id res chain seq x y z
N MET A 1 20.53 -0.57 -14.15
CA MET A 1 19.09 -0.84 -14.04
C MET A 1 18.78 -1.06 -12.56
N THR A 2 17.96 -0.21 -11.96
CA THR A 2 17.62 -0.30 -10.52
C THR A 2 16.53 -1.37 -10.35
N THR A 3 16.70 -2.30 -9.41
CA THR A 3 15.68 -3.30 -9.08
C THR A 3 14.40 -2.60 -8.63
N PRO A 4 13.22 -2.97 -9.15
CA PRO A 4 11.97 -2.35 -8.74
C PRO A 4 11.70 -2.62 -7.26
N THR A 5 11.19 -1.63 -6.55
CA THR A 5 10.81 -1.77 -5.14
C THR A 5 9.54 -2.62 -4.99
N PRO A 6 9.27 -3.22 -3.81
CA PRO A 6 8.06 -4.00 -3.57
C PRO A 6 6.77 -3.32 -4.03
N THR A 7 6.56 -2.05 -3.70
CA THR A 7 5.34 -1.34 -4.14
C THR A 7 5.28 -1.11 -5.64
N GLN A 8 6.42 -0.95 -6.33
CA GLN A 8 6.47 -0.87 -7.79
C GLN A 8 6.10 -2.20 -8.44
N VAL A 9 6.55 -3.32 -7.87
CA VAL A 9 6.14 -4.66 -8.31
C VAL A 9 4.64 -4.86 -8.13
N TRP A 10 4.06 -4.43 -7.00
CA TRP A 10 2.61 -4.52 -6.79
C TRP A 10 1.82 -3.63 -7.75
N ARG A 11 2.25 -2.40 -8.00
CA ARG A 11 1.58 -1.52 -8.97
C ARG A 11 1.62 -2.07 -10.39
N ALA A 12 2.71 -2.75 -10.75
CA ALA A 12 2.85 -3.37 -12.07
C ALA A 12 1.84 -4.51 -12.32
N THR A 13 1.10 -4.99 -11.30
CA THR A 13 0.00 -5.94 -11.51
C THR A 13 -1.25 -5.30 -12.09
N VAL A 14 -1.31 -3.96 -12.17
CA VAL A 14 -2.44 -3.20 -12.73
C VAL A 14 -1.91 -2.11 -13.68
N PRO A 15 -1.42 -2.48 -14.87
CA PRO A 15 -0.84 -1.53 -15.81
C PRO A 15 -1.87 -0.51 -16.35
N GLU A 16 -3.16 -0.75 -16.18
CA GLU A 16 -4.25 0.13 -16.61
C GLU A 16 -4.42 1.34 -15.70
N LEU A 17 -3.87 1.31 -14.48
CA LEU A 17 -3.94 2.46 -13.58
C LEU A 17 -3.02 3.57 -14.10
N PRO A 18 -3.55 4.76 -14.42
CA PRO A 18 -2.72 5.87 -14.89
C PRO A 18 -1.64 6.23 -13.86
N PRO A 19 -0.48 6.75 -14.31
CA PRO A 19 0.49 7.32 -13.40
C PRO A 19 -0.12 8.49 -12.63
N LEU A 20 0.38 8.72 -11.42
CA LEU A 20 0.01 9.91 -10.65
C LEU A 20 0.71 11.11 -11.30
N VAL A 21 -0.09 12.06 -11.74
CA VAL A 21 0.31 13.33 -12.35
C VAL A 21 -0.25 14.47 -11.54
N ASP A 22 0.31 15.65 -11.68
CA ASP A 22 -0.36 16.86 -11.21
C ASP A 22 -1.46 17.34 -12.18
N GLU A 23 -2.10 18.45 -11.84
CA GLU A 23 -3.15 19.09 -12.65
C GLU A 23 -2.69 19.44 -14.08
N ALA A 24 -1.39 19.61 -14.30
CA ALA A 24 -0.81 19.91 -15.61
C ALA A 24 -0.41 18.64 -16.39
N GLY A 25 -0.56 17.45 -15.80
CA GLY A 25 -0.16 16.19 -16.42
C GLY A 25 1.32 15.83 -16.23
N ASP A 26 2.07 16.55 -15.38
CA ASP A 26 3.48 16.28 -15.14
C ASP A 26 3.69 15.22 -14.05
N THR A 27 4.37 14.12 -14.39
CA THR A 27 4.75 13.05 -13.44
C THR A 27 5.98 13.40 -12.60
N GLY A 28 6.80 14.36 -13.03
CA GLY A 28 8.02 14.79 -12.35
C GLY A 28 7.81 15.85 -11.28
N SER A 29 6.61 16.45 -11.23
CA SER A 29 6.32 17.56 -10.33
C SER A 29 6.35 17.14 -8.87
N ALA A 30 6.54 18.12 -7.97
CA ALA A 30 6.55 17.86 -6.54
C ALA A 30 5.23 17.24 -6.04
N THR A 31 4.10 17.65 -6.64
CA THR A 31 2.77 17.11 -6.31
C THR A 31 2.62 15.67 -6.77
N ALA A 32 3.04 15.34 -7.99
CA ALA A 32 3.02 13.98 -8.50
C ALA A 32 3.90 13.04 -7.67
N ARG A 33 5.11 13.49 -7.29
CA ARG A 33 6.00 12.73 -6.38
C ARG A 33 5.41 12.55 -4.98
N ALA A 34 4.71 13.55 -4.46
CA ALA A 34 4.03 13.46 -3.18
C ALA A 34 2.89 12.43 -3.22
N ALA A 35 2.11 12.42 -4.30
CA ALA A 35 1.07 11.42 -4.52
C ALA A 35 1.64 10.00 -4.68
N ASP A 36 2.73 9.85 -5.45
CA ASP A 36 3.46 8.58 -5.58
C ASP A 36 3.88 8.03 -4.21
N THR A 37 4.51 8.89 -3.41
CA THR A 37 4.95 8.55 -2.06
C THR A 37 3.76 8.15 -1.17
N ALA A 38 2.67 8.91 -1.21
CA ALA A 38 1.46 8.63 -0.44
C ALA A 38 0.85 7.26 -0.78
N GLU A 39 0.70 6.93 -2.07
CA GLU A 39 0.19 5.62 -2.52
C GLU A 39 1.08 4.47 -2.03
N ARG A 40 2.40 4.62 -2.17
CA ARG A 40 3.36 3.59 -1.79
C ARG A 40 3.40 3.37 -0.28
N LEU A 41 3.30 4.44 0.52
CA LEU A 41 3.14 4.34 1.97
C LEU A 41 1.85 3.60 2.35
N LEU A 42 0.72 3.89 1.69
CA LEU A 42 -0.54 3.19 1.94
C LEU A 42 -0.49 1.71 1.57
N LEU A 43 0.19 1.35 0.47
CA LEU A 43 0.43 -0.05 0.10
C LEU A 43 1.27 -0.77 1.16
N LEU A 44 2.38 -0.16 1.61
CA LEU A 44 3.21 -0.75 2.67
C LEU A 44 2.43 -0.91 3.97
N LEU A 45 1.58 0.06 4.33
CA LEU A 45 0.72 -0.02 5.50
C LEU A 45 -0.26 -1.20 5.39
N HIS A 46 -0.97 -1.30 4.26
CA HIS A 46 -1.91 -2.39 3.99
C HIS A 46 -1.25 -3.78 4.09
N TYR A 47 -0.06 -3.93 3.49
CA TYR A 47 0.70 -5.19 3.50
C TYR A 47 1.53 -5.44 4.76
N SER A 48 1.48 -4.52 5.72
CA SER A 48 2.06 -4.72 7.05
C SER A 48 1.05 -5.29 8.04
N ILE A 49 -0.26 -5.20 7.73
CA ILE A 49 -1.32 -5.79 8.55
C ILE A 49 -1.27 -7.31 8.46
N ASP A 50 -1.50 -7.96 9.60
CA ASP A 50 -1.62 -9.42 9.65
C ASP A 50 -3.05 -9.85 9.28
N TRP A 51 -3.24 -10.18 8.00
CA TRP A 51 -4.55 -10.55 7.44
C TRP A 51 -5.03 -11.96 7.82
N GLU A 52 -4.18 -12.75 8.48
CA GLU A 52 -4.45 -14.15 8.78
C GLU A 52 -4.75 -14.37 10.26
N SER A 53 -4.05 -13.67 11.15
CA SER A 53 -4.16 -13.89 12.59
C SER A 53 -4.63 -12.69 13.42
N SER A 54 -4.87 -11.52 12.80
CA SER A 54 -5.39 -10.35 13.53
C SER A 54 -6.92 -10.22 13.45
N TRP A 55 -7.45 -9.14 14.03
CA TRP A 55 -8.88 -8.81 14.01
C TRP A 55 -9.46 -8.73 12.58
N VAL A 56 -8.65 -8.44 11.56
CA VAL A 56 -9.11 -8.32 10.16
C VAL A 56 -9.25 -9.69 9.46
N ALA A 57 -8.77 -10.77 10.10
CA ALA A 57 -8.83 -12.12 9.54
C ALA A 57 -10.28 -12.56 9.30
N ASP A 58 -11.18 -12.21 10.22
CA ASP A 58 -12.62 -12.46 10.08
C ASP A 58 -13.19 -11.62 8.91
N PRO A 59 -13.77 -12.29 7.88
CA PRO A 59 -14.29 -11.63 6.68
C PRO A 59 -15.24 -10.45 6.94
N LYS A 60 -16.02 -10.49 8.03
CA LYS A 60 -16.96 -9.39 8.36
C LYS A 60 -16.24 -8.08 8.67
N HIS A 61 -14.99 -8.14 9.14
CA HIS A 61 -14.18 -6.98 9.47
C HIS A 61 -13.43 -6.39 8.27
N ARG A 62 -13.33 -7.12 7.15
CA ARG A 62 -12.62 -6.65 5.95
C ARG A 62 -13.34 -5.48 5.27
N LYS A 63 -14.67 -5.50 5.27
CA LYS A 63 -15.48 -4.37 4.79
C LYS A 63 -15.24 -3.14 5.65
N THR A 64 -15.36 -3.29 6.97
CA THR A 64 -15.11 -2.21 7.94
C THR A 64 -13.68 -1.67 7.86
N TYR A 65 -12.69 -2.52 7.57
CA TYR A 65 -11.32 -2.08 7.32
C TYR A 65 -11.24 -1.07 6.17
N TRP A 66 -11.78 -1.44 5.00
CA TRP A 66 -11.68 -0.60 3.80
C TRP A 66 -12.56 0.64 3.87
N ASP A 67 -13.77 0.50 4.39
CA ASP A 67 -14.79 1.55 4.30
C ASP A 67 -14.69 2.55 5.47
N GLU A 68 -14.17 2.14 6.63
CA GLU A 68 -14.21 2.95 7.86
C GLU A 68 -12.84 3.12 8.51
N LEU A 69 -12.17 2.01 8.87
CA LEU A 69 -10.99 2.06 9.73
C LEU A 69 -9.78 2.64 9.00
N LEU A 70 -9.40 2.10 7.84
CA LEU A 70 -8.26 2.59 7.09
C LEU A 70 -8.42 4.08 6.70
N PRO A 71 -9.54 4.52 6.09
CA PRO A 71 -9.74 5.94 5.79
C PRO A 71 -9.70 6.81 7.04
N GLY A 72 -10.40 6.40 8.11
CA GLY A 72 -10.50 7.17 9.34
C GLY A 72 -9.17 7.31 10.08
N ARG A 73 -8.37 6.24 10.16
CA ARG A 73 -7.05 6.26 10.82
C ARG A 73 -6.04 7.05 10.01
N VAL A 74 -5.96 6.84 8.68
CA VAL A 74 -5.05 7.57 7.81
C VAL A 74 -5.31 9.07 7.87
N ARG A 75 -6.58 9.47 7.71
CA ARG A 75 -6.97 10.89 7.73
C ARG A 75 -6.68 11.55 9.07
N ARG A 76 -7.00 10.87 10.18
CA ARG A 76 -6.74 11.39 11.53
C ARG A 76 -5.24 11.58 11.78
N ALA A 77 -4.41 10.58 11.44
CA ALA A 77 -2.97 10.68 11.56
C ALA A 77 -2.41 11.80 10.66
N ALA A 78 -2.91 11.92 9.43
CA ALA A 78 -2.49 12.96 8.50
C ALA A 78 -2.77 14.37 9.07
N TYR A 79 -3.89 14.60 9.75
CA TYR A 79 -4.18 15.89 10.39
C TYR A 79 -3.26 16.24 11.57
N ARG A 80 -2.69 15.25 12.24
CA ARG A 80 -1.91 15.44 13.47
C ARG A 80 -0.40 15.42 13.27
N ALA A 81 0.04 14.77 12.20
CA ALA A 81 1.45 14.63 11.90
C ALA A 81 2.01 15.83 11.16
N ASP A 82 3.24 16.17 11.51
CA ASP A 82 4.12 17.15 10.89
C ASP A 82 5.32 16.49 10.18
N THR A 83 5.53 15.19 10.43
CA THR A 83 6.57 14.36 9.82
C THR A 83 6.01 13.02 9.34
N LEU A 84 6.65 12.39 8.35
CA LEU A 84 6.24 11.07 7.86
C LEU A 84 6.47 9.96 8.89
N ASP A 85 7.54 10.04 9.69
CA ASP A 85 7.81 9.10 10.79
C ASP A 85 6.68 9.11 11.82
N ARG A 86 6.21 10.31 12.22
CA ARG A 86 5.09 10.46 13.14
C ARG A 86 3.78 9.96 12.53
N TRP A 87 3.52 10.32 11.27
CA TRP A 87 2.33 9.86 10.54
C TRP A 87 2.28 8.33 10.49
N TRP A 88 3.38 7.71 10.07
CA TRP A 88 3.52 6.25 9.96
C TRP A 88 3.31 5.58 11.31
N SER A 89 4.01 6.04 12.35
CA SER A 89 3.93 5.47 13.70
C SER A 89 2.50 5.55 14.27
N GLU A 90 1.82 6.69 14.09
CA GLU A 90 0.45 6.88 14.57
C GLU A 90 -0.54 5.98 13.83
N VAL A 91 -0.51 5.95 12.49
CA VAL A 91 -1.46 5.15 11.71
C VAL A 91 -1.21 3.64 11.86
N ALA A 92 0.06 3.22 11.88
CA ALA A 92 0.43 1.81 12.06
C ALA A 92 -0.01 1.32 13.45
N GLY A 93 0.24 2.11 14.50
CA GLY A 93 -0.22 1.78 15.85
C GLY A 93 -1.74 1.70 15.96
N GLN A 94 -2.48 2.62 15.34
CA GLN A 94 -3.95 2.61 15.35
C GLN A 94 -4.57 1.43 14.60
N LEU A 95 -3.88 0.89 13.58
CA LEU A 95 -4.33 -0.26 12.81
C LEU A 95 -3.80 -1.61 13.32
N GLY A 96 -2.85 -1.58 14.27
CA GLY A 96 -2.13 -2.78 14.70
C GLY A 96 -1.22 -3.35 13.60
N ALA A 97 -0.71 -2.49 12.70
CA ALA A 97 0.20 -2.87 11.64
C ALA A 97 1.65 -2.90 12.18
N PRO A 98 2.27 -4.08 12.37
CA PRO A 98 3.67 -4.17 12.78
C PRO A 98 4.61 -3.59 11.71
N ALA A 99 5.87 -3.35 12.07
CA ALA A 99 6.89 -2.99 11.10
C ALA A 99 7.03 -4.07 10.00
N PRO A 100 7.30 -3.71 8.73
CA PRO A 100 7.42 -4.68 7.65
C PRO A 100 8.42 -5.80 7.94
N ARG A 101 7.95 -7.06 7.85
CA ARG A 101 8.76 -8.26 8.14
C ARG A 101 9.87 -8.52 7.11
N HIS A 102 9.65 -8.12 5.85
CA HIS A 102 10.60 -8.33 4.75
C HIS A 102 11.61 -7.17 4.62
N ARG A 103 12.87 -7.50 4.33
CA ARG A 103 13.99 -6.54 4.28
C ARG A 103 13.80 -5.46 3.21
N ASP A 104 13.37 -5.86 2.03
CA ASP A 104 13.04 -4.98 0.90
C ASP A 104 11.98 -3.93 1.26
N ARG A 105 10.90 -4.34 1.93
CA ARG A 105 9.84 -3.44 2.40
C ARG A 105 10.33 -2.48 3.47
N ARG A 106 11.24 -2.91 4.37
CA ARG A 106 11.86 -2.02 5.35
C ARG A 106 12.76 -0.96 4.69
N LEU A 107 13.54 -1.36 3.68
CA LEU A 107 14.39 -0.44 2.93
C LEU A 107 13.57 0.58 2.14
N GLU A 108 12.50 0.12 1.49
CA GLU A 108 11.59 1.00 0.79
C GLU A 108 10.90 1.98 1.75
N LEU A 109 10.35 1.49 2.86
CA LEU A 109 9.74 2.34 3.87
C LEU A 109 10.73 3.40 4.38
N ALA A 110 11.95 2.98 4.76
CA ALA A 110 12.98 3.90 5.26
C ALA A 110 13.35 4.98 4.23
N THR A 111 13.26 4.67 2.93
CA THR A 111 13.48 5.64 1.85
C THR A 111 12.30 6.62 1.76
N LEU A 112 11.07 6.12 1.72
CA LEU A 112 9.86 6.94 1.60
C LEU A 112 9.67 7.90 2.79
N LEU A 113 10.04 7.49 4.00
CA LEU A 113 9.97 8.34 5.19
C LEU A 113 10.91 9.55 5.15
N ARG A 114 11.86 9.62 4.19
CA ARG A 114 12.75 10.77 3.97
C ARG A 114 12.21 11.79 2.98
N GLU A 115 11.10 11.51 2.31
CA GLU A 115 10.47 12.46 1.40
C GLU A 115 9.94 13.71 2.14
N PRO A 116 9.77 14.85 1.45
CA PRO A 116 9.17 16.04 2.04
C PRO A 116 7.81 15.75 2.64
N ALA A 117 7.70 15.84 3.97
CA ALA A 117 6.51 15.39 4.69
C ALA A 117 5.26 16.22 4.36
N LEU A 118 5.38 17.54 4.30
CA LEU A 118 4.22 18.42 4.14
C LEU A 118 3.43 18.14 2.85
N PRO A 119 4.04 18.09 1.64
CA PRO A 119 3.31 17.72 0.42
C PRO A 119 2.62 16.35 0.50
N VAL A 120 3.30 15.33 1.02
CA VAL A 120 2.76 13.96 1.12
C VAL A 120 1.57 13.92 2.09
N ILE A 121 1.70 14.56 3.25
CA ILE A 121 0.64 14.65 4.25
C ILE A 121 -0.57 15.43 3.70
N THR A 122 -0.35 16.51 2.94
CA THR A 122 -1.43 17.24 2.25
C THR A 122 -2.18 16.32 1.29
N VAL A 123 -1.48 15.57 0.46
CA VAL A 123 -2.10 14.60 -0.46
C VAL A 123 -2.90 13.51 0.30
N LEU A 124 -2.37 13.01 1.42
CA LEU A 124 -3.08 12.07 2.30
C LEU A 124 -4.31 12.66 3.00
N ARG A 125 -4.47 13.99 3.04
CA ARG A 125 -5.67 14.66 3.55
C ARG A 125 -6.68 14.90 2.44
N ASP A 126 -6.21 15.40 1.30
CA ASP A 126 -7.06 16.02 0.28
C ASP A 126 -7.49 15.01 -0.80
N SER A 127 -6.66 14.01 -1.08
CA SER A 127 -6.87 13.03 -2.16
C SER A 127 -7.05 11.60 -1.66
N LEU A 128 -7.26 11.42 -0.35
CA LEU A 128 -7.31 10.10 0.29
C LEU A 128 -8.30 9.11 -0.36
N PRO A 129 -9.55 9.48 -0.69
CA PRO A 129 -10.49 8.53 -1.29
C PRO A 129 -9.98 7.95 -2.61
N ALA A 130 -9.38 8.79 -3.47
CA ALA A 130 -8.81 8.37 -4.74
C ALA A 130 -7.60 7.44 -4.54
N LEU A 131 -6.71 7.78 -3.61
CA LEU A 131 -5.56 6.94 -3.26
C LEU A 131 -6.01 5.56 -2.73
N LEU A 132 -6.99 5.51 -1.83
CA LEU A 132 -7.47 4.25 -1.27
C LEU A 132 -8.16 3.37 -2.31
N LEU A 133 -8.88 3.95 -3.27
CA LEU A 133 -9.43 3.19 -4.39
C LEU A 133 -8.31 2.52 -5.19
N ARG A 134 -7.25 3.25 -5.51
CA ARG A 134 -6.09 2.70 -6.23
C ARG A 134 -5.39 1.60 -5.44
N VAL A 135 -5.14 1.84 -4.15
CA VAL A 135 -4.55 0.84 -3.23
C VAL A 135 -5.40 -0.43 -3.19
N ARG A 136 -6.73 -0.30 -3.14
CA ARG A 136 -7.65 -1.44 -3.14
C ARG A 136 -7.61 -2.21 -4.46
N ILE A 137 -7.64 -1.52 -5.61
CA ILE A 137 -7.52 -2.15 -6.94
C ILE A 137 -6.20 -2.94 -7.04
N ILE A 138 -5.08 -2.36 -6.61
CA ILE A 138 -3.77 -3.03 -6.59
C ILE A 138 -3.79 -4.24 -5.66
N ALA A 139 -4.35 -4.08 -4.45
CA ALA A 139 -4.40 -5.17 -3.47
C ALA A 139 -5.23 -6.37 -3.97
N GLU A 140 -6.36 -6.11 -4.62
CA GLU A 140 -7.22 -7.12 -5.24
C GLU A 140 -6.49 -7.84 -6.38
N ALA A 141 -5.80 -7.12 -7.26
CA ALA A 141 -5.02 -7.69 -8.36
C ALA A 141 -3.85 -8.57 -7.87
N VAL A 142 -3.10 -8.11 -6.86
CA VAL A 142 -2.03 -8.90 -6.24
C VAL A 142 -2.58 -10.16 -5.58
N ALA A 143 -3.74 -10.08 -4.92
CA ALA A 143 -4.39 -11.24 -4.32
C ALA A 143 -4.79 -12.28 -5.38
N ALA A 144 -5.38 -11.83 -6.50
CA ALA A 144 -5.73 -12.69 -7.63
C ALA A 144 -4.50 -13.37 -8.24
N GLN A 145 -3.41 -12.63 -8.45
CA GLN A 145 -2.16 -13.19 -8.99
C GLN A 145 -1.57 -14.26 -8.07
N ARG A 146 -1.56 -14.05 -6.75
CA ARG A 146 -1.09 -15.05 -5.78
C ARG A 146 -1.95 -16.30 -5.78
N GLY A 147 -3.28 -16.14 -5.86
CA GLY A 147 -4.22 -17.27 -5.98
C GLY A 147 -3.96 -18.11 -7.23
N ASN A 148 -3.75 -17.47 -8.37
CA ASN A 148 -3.45 -18.13 -9.64
C ASN A 148 -2.12 -18.89 -9.60
N ASN A 149 -1.07 -18.31 -8.99
CA ASN A 149 0.22 -18.97 -8.83
C ASN A 149 0.13 -20.19 -7.91
N SER A 150 -0.64 -20.12 -6.82
CA SER A 150 -0.88 -21.27 -5.94
C SER A 150 -1.63 -22.40 -6.65
N ALA A 151 -2.64 -22.06 -7.47
CA ALA A 151 -3.38 -23.04 -8.27
C ALA A 151 -2.48 -23.70 -9.34
N ALA A 152 -1.65 -22.93 -10.04
CA ALA A 152 -0.73 -23.44 -11.06
C ALA A 152 0.35 -24.36 -10.47
N THR A 153 0.82 -24.09 -9.25
CA THR A 153 1.77 -24.95 -8.54
C THR A 153 1.11 -26.25 -8.08
N SER A 154 -0.17 -26.21 -7.70
CA SER A 154 -0.93 -27.40 -7.31
C SER A 154 -1.32 -28.31 -8.49
N SER A 155 -1.38 -27.79 -9.72
CA SER A 155 -1.69 -28.58 -10.93
C SER A 155 -0.46 -29.24 -11.57
N ALA A 156 0.74 -28.95 -11.08
CA ALA A 156 2.00 -29.47 -11.60
C ALA A 156 2.52 -30.68 -10.82
N ASP A 157 1.62 -31.47 -10.21
CA ASP A 157 1.96 -32.70 -9.49
C ASP A 157 1.89 -33.90 -10.47
N PRO A 158 3.04 -34.45 -10.93
CA PRO A 158 3.06 -35.59 -11.82
C PRO A 158 3.03 -36.83 -10.94
N ASN A 159 1.83 -37.32 -10.64
CA ASN A 159 1.68 -38.74 -10.39
C ASN A 159 1.83 -39.46 -11.74
N GLU A 160 3.08 -39.55 -12.21
CA GLU A 160 3.49 -40.41 -13.32
C GLU A 160 4.17 -41.63 -12.68
N PRO A 161 3.44 -42.74 -12.46
CA PRO A 161 4.06 -43.99 -12.06
C PRO A 161 4.66 -44.73 -13.27
N ALA A 162 5.95 -45.03 -13.08
CA ALA A 162 6.80 -46.11 -13.60
C ALA A 162 7.37 -46.01 -15.02
#